data_AF-A0A957C6N3-F1
#
_entry.id   AF-A0A957C6N3-F1
#
_cell.length_a   1.000
_cell.length_b   1.000
_cell.length_c   1.000
_cell.angle_alpha   90.00
_cell.angle_beta   90.00
_cell.angle_gamma   90.00
#
_symmetry.space_group_name_H-M   'P 1'
#
loop_
_entity.id
_entity.type
_entity.pdbx_description
1 polymer ?
#
loop_
_entity_poly.entity_id
_entity_poly.type
_entity_poly.pdbx_seq_one_letter_code
_entity_poly.pdbx_strand_id
1 'polypeptide(L)'
;LVWAISRYWDTADPTAGLFAAAFAGMLIFLTQPGALLLLIGLLLALLLTLFWTTWISPMRYDSPGDDLWLGVQAALENFPWGRAALVFFGVPLLLASGFMFYPTGLSMIGDVLAQTFSGSSAASPLTILLVYNPLLLLLGIVGAVTLIRNERDTFLDRLVVSWALLAFFLLLLPGAQSGWSLWLVVPLVWLTMRLALMLCENHMPVFFSGGYREEEPANYWWIKWMLGLIVVGVFIMITLHLQGIGRNIGTFPTDATITTLFDSAYMNLRNSAFLLFFTVLLSIVGYFLAASTWGLVNSLQGVGLGLLFFMLGSGISSGWSLTVANASNPLEIWHSSATTPDLPLLDKTLVEVSRRDTLGFPALPITIVLDEASGVTDNGLLAWMVREYEDARFVNTVAEASRQEIVLMAVPADEATEPELGGSYVGQRFAVQKNWSMNQLTNFRDWLSWITTRTVTTRSLSGDQAAILWLRIDVYEGIPVDQRPQR
;
A
#
# COMPACT_ATOMS: atom_id res chain seq x y z
N LEU A 1 0.01 -17.69 -16.82
CA LEU A 1 0.38 -18.94 -16.11
C LEU A 1 -0.84 -19.84 -15.86
N VAL A 2 -1.81 -19.44 -15.02
CA VAL A 2 -2.98 -20.27 -14.65
C VAL A 2 -3.73 -20.85 -15.86
N TRP A 3 -4.04 -20.02 -16.85
CA TRP A 3 -4.69 -20.48 -18.09
C TRP A 3 -3.88 -21.57 -18.83
N ALA A 4 -2.55 -21.41 -18.92
CA ALA A 4 -1.70 -22.37 -19.62
C ALA A 4 -1.61 -23.71 -18.86
N ILE A 5 -1.58 -23.65 -17.52
CA ILE A 5 -1.62 -24.84 -16.66
C ILE A 5 -2.97 -25.55 -16.81
N SER A 6 -4.08 -24.82 -16.72
CA SER A 6 -5.43 -25.38 -16.92
C SER A 6 -5.58 -25.99 -18.31
N ARG A 7 -5.13 -25.30 -19.36
CA ARG A 7 -5.20 -25.82 -20.73
C ARG A 7 -4.36 -27.10 -20.89
N TYR A 8 -3.16 -27.12 -20.31
CA TYR A 8 -2.31 -28.31 -20.31
C TYR A 8 -2.96 -29.48 -19.58
N TRP A 9 -3.58 -29.20 -18.43
CA TRP A 9 -4.32 -30.20 -17.66
C TRP A 9 -5.47 -30.81 -18.45
N ASP A 10 -6.26 -29.98 -19.14
CA ASP A 10 -7.46 -30.43 -19.86
C ASP A 10 -7.14 -31.17 -21.17
N THR A 11 -6.10 -30.74 -21.91
CA THR A 11 -5.83 -31.25 -23.26
C THR A 11 -4.54 -32.04 -23.42
N ALA A 12 -3.70 -32.11 -22.38
CA ALA A 12 -2.34 -32.66 -22.45
C ALA A 12 -1.49 -32.10 -23.62
N ASP A 13 -1.82 -30.89 -24.08
CA ASP A 13 -1.16 -30.29 -25.24
C ASP A 13 0.23 -29.78 -24.84
N PRO A 14 1.33 -30.33 -25.40
CA PRO A 14 2.68 -29.93 -25.01
C PRO A 14 2.93 -28.44 -25.21
N THR A 15 2.26 -27.77 -26.15
CA THR A 15 2.43 -26.33 -26.37
C THR A 15 1.93 -25.51 -25.18
N ALA A 16 0.82 -25.89 -24.56
CA ALA A 16 0.31 -25.26 -23.34
C ALA A 16 1.28 -25.46 -22.17
N GLY A 17 1.90 -26.64 -22.07
CA GLY A 17 2.97 -26.91 -21.10
C GLY A 17 4.19 -26.03 -21.30
N LEU A 18 4.60 -25.78 -22.55
CA LEU A 18 5.70 -24.85 -22.87
C LEU A 18 5.34 -23.41 -22.52
N PHE A 19 4.12 -22.95 -22.80
CA PHE A 19 3.67 -21.63 -22.36
C PHE A 19 3.65 -21.51 -20.84
N ALA A 20 3.20 -22.54 -20.12
CA ALA A 20 3.23 -22.55 -18.66
C ALA A 20 4.67 -22.41 -18.13
N ALA A 21 5.62 -23.15 -18.72
CA ALA A 21 7.05 -23.04 -18.40
C ALA A 21 7.61 -21.64 -18.72
N ALA A 22 7.27 -21.06 -19.87
CA ALA A 22 7.67 -19.70 -20.25
C ALA A 22 7.20 -18.67 -19.22
N PHE A 23 5.90 -18.71 -18.88
CA PHE A 23 5.31 -17.79 -17.90
C PHE A 23 5.86 -17.99 -16.50
N ALA A 24 6.17 -19.22 -16.08
CA ALA A 24 6.81 -19.50 -14.80
C ALA A 24 8.23 -18.92 -14.76
N GLY A 25 9.00 -19.06 -15.85
CA GLY A 25 10.32 -18.45 -15.99
C GLY A 25 10.26 -16.92 -15.94
N MET A 26 9.33 -16.31 -16.71
CA MET A 26 9.12 -14.86 -16.68
C MET A 26 8.69 -14.38 -15.28
N LEU A 27 7.83 -15.13 -14.59
CA LEU A 27 7.43 -14.82 -13.23
C LEU A 27 8.67 -14.79 -12.32
N ILE A 28 9.49 -15.84 -12.32
CA ILE A 28 10.68 -15.92 -11.46
C ILE A 28 11.70 -14.82 -11.77
N PHE A 29 12.01 -14.60 -13.05
CA PHE A 29 13.18 -13.80 -13.42
C PHE A 29 12.86 -12.34 -13.79
N LEU A 30 11.62 -11.99 -14.13
CA LEU A 30 11.28 -10.67 -14.68
C LEU A 30 10.25 -9.86 -13.89
N THR A 31 9.55 -10.43 -12.90
CA THR A 31 8.45 -9.71 -12.23
C THR A 31 8.87 -8.93 -10.98
N GLN A 32 9.36 -9.62 -9.95
CA GLN A 32 9.70 -8.97 -8.68
C GLN A 32 10.70 -9.80 -7.87
N PRO A 33 11.50 -9.15 -7.00
CA PRO A 33 12.24 -9.84 -5.95
C PRO A 33 11.26 -10.64 -5.09
N GLY A 34 11.50 -11.94 -4.92
CA GLY A 34 10.60 -12.86 -4.21
C GLY A 34 9.68 -13.71 -5.09
N ALA A 35 9.65 -13.51 -6.41
CA ALA A 35 8.78 -14.31 -7.29
C ALA A 35 9.08 -15.82 -7.26
N LEU A 36 10.35 -16.21 -7.01
CA LEU A 36 10.72 -17.60 -6.75
C LEU A 36 10.02 -18.16 -5.49
N LEU A 37 10.03 -17.39 -4.40
CA LEU A 37 9.35 -17.78 -3.16
C LEU A 37 7.84 -17.85 -3.36
N LEU A 38 7.26 -16.94 -4.14
CA LEU A 38 5.85 -17.01 -4.52
C LEU A 38 5.55 -18.30 -5.30
N LEU A 39 6.37 -18.67 -6.29
CA LEU A 39 6.15 -19.90 -7.05
C LEU A 39 6.23 -21.14 -6.14
N ILE A 40 7.25 -21.20 -5.27
CA ILE A 40 7.39 -22.27 -4.28
C ILE A 40 6.16 -22.31 -3.37
N GLY A 41 5.69 -21.15 -2.88
CA GLY A 41 4.49 -21.03 -2.07
C GLY A 41 3.23 -21.54 -2.78
N LEU A 42 3.06 -21.20 -4.06
CA LEU A 42 1.94 -21.68 -4.88
C LEU A 42 2.00 -23.20 -5.13
N LEU A 43 3.20 -23.75 -5.37
CA LEU A 43 3.38 -25.20 -5.52
C LEU A 43 3.09 -25.94 -4.21
N LEU A 44 3.57 -25.41 -3.08
CA LEU A 44 3.24 -25.95 -1.76
C LEU A 44 1.74 -25.84 -1.46
N ALA A 45 1.08 -24.75 -1.89
CA ALA A 45 -0.37 -24.59 -1.74
C ALA A 45 -1.12 -25.64 -2.55
N LEU A 46 -0.69 -25.91 -3.78
CA LEU A 46 -1.25 -26.95 -4.63
C LEU A 46 -1.08 -28.34 -4.01
N LEU A 47 0.11 -28.67 -3.50
CA LEU A 47 0.37 -29.94 -2.82
C LEU A 47 -0.47 -30.10 -1.55
N LEU A 48 -0.57 -29.06 -0.72
CA LEU A 48 -1.42 -29.06 0.48
C LEU A 48 -2.90 -29.28 0.12
N THR A 49 -3.34 -28.68 -0.99
CA THR A 49 -4.72 -28.81 -1.49
C THR A 49 -5.01 -30.19 -2.01
N LEU A 50 -4.08 -30.79 -2.76
CA LEU A 50 -4.19 -32.19 -3.20
C LEU A 50 -4.30 -33.12 -1.99
N PHE A 51 -3.41 -32.96 -1.01
CA PHE A 51 -3.45 -33.76 0.22
C PHE A 51 -4.76 -33.57 0.99
N TRP A 52 -5.20 -32.32 1.19
CA TRP A 52 -6.47 -32.02 1.84
C TRP A 52 -7.65 -32.66 1.11
N THR A 53 -7.70 -32.53 -0.22
CA THR A 53 -8.78 -33.09 -1.04
C THR A 53 -8.80 -34.62 -0.98
N THR A 54 -7.64 -35.28 -0.99
CA THR A 54 -7.56 -36.74 -0.86
C THR A 54 -8.05 -37.25 0.49
N TRP A 55 -7.86 -36.47 1.57
CA TRP A 55 -8.20 -36.90 2.93
C TRP A 55 -9.66 -36.63 3.32
N ILE A 56 -10.23 -35.52 2.86
CA ILE A 56 -11.51 -34.99 3.40
C ILE A 56 -12.66 -35.07 2.39
N SER A 57 -12.41 -35.13 1.08
CA SER A 57 -13.47 -34.79 0.14
C SER A 57 -14.61 -35.83 0.08
N PRO A 58 -15.87 -35.42 0.30
CA PRO A 58 -17.03 -36.26 0.00
C PRO A 58 -17.13 -36.45 -1.53
N MET A 59 -17.34 -37.68 -1.99
CA MET A 59 -17.36 -38.10 -3.42
C MET A 59 -18.36 -37.34 -4.33
N ARG A 60 -19.13 -36.39 -3.80
CA ARG A 60 -20.27 -35.77 -4.49
C ARG A 60 -19.91 -34.53 -5.31
N TYR A 61 -18.80 -33.85 -5.02
CA TYR A 61 -18.47 -32.54 -5.62
C TYR A 61 -17.09 -32.49 -6.30
N ASP A 62 -16.14 -33.31 -5.88
CA ASP A 62 -14.81 -33.42 -6.50
C ASP A 62 -14.61 -34.83 -7.07
N SER A 63 -13.70 -34.96 -8.04
CA SER A 63 -13.17 -36.25 -8.45
C SER A 63 -12.57 -36.99 -7.25
N PRO A 64 -12.69 -38.33 -7.19
CA PRO A 64 -12.00 -39.14 -6.19
C PRO A 64 -10.52 -38.75 -6.08
N GLY A 65 -9.99 -38.73 -4.85
CA GLY A 65 -8.60 -38.34 -4.60
C GLY A 65 -7.59 -39.16 -5.44
N ASP A 66 -7.89 -40.43 -5.66
CA ASP A 66 -7.07 -41.33 -6.48
C ASP A 66 -7.01 -40.90 -7.95
N ASP A 67 -8.14 -40.46 -8.52
CA ASP A 67 -8.21 -39.98 -9.90
C ASP A 67 -7.43 -38.67 -10.08
N LEU A 68 -7.47 -37.78 -9.07
CA LEU A 68 -6.68 -36.55 -9.07
C LEU A 68 -5.18 -36.87 -9.03
N TRP A 69 -4.74 -37.82 -8.20
CA TRP A 69 -3.34 -38.20 -8.11
C TRP A 69 -2.84 -38.84 -9.41
N LEU A 70 -3.63 -39.75 -10.00
CA LEU A 70 -3.35 -40.34 -11.31
C LEU A 70 -3.28 -39.26 -12.41
N GLY A 71 -4.18 -38.28 -12.37
CA GLY A 71 -4.16 -37.12 -13.27
C GLY A 71 -2.88 -36.29 -13.12
N VAL A 72 -2.44 -36.02 -11.89
CA VAL A 72 -1.18 -35.29 -11.62
C VAL A 72 0.02 -36.08 -12.13
N GLN A 73 0.07 -37.39 -11.84
CA GLN A 73 1.14 -38.25 -12.32
C GLN A 73 1.20 -38.28 -13.84
N ALA A 74 0.05 -38.50 -14.50
CA ALA A 74 -0.04 -38.51 -15.97
C ALA A 74 0.36 -37.15 -16.58
N ALA A 75 -0.04 -36.04 -15.96
CA ALA A 75 0.33 -34.70 -16.39
C ALA A 75 1.85 -34.46 -16.26
N LEU A 76 2.49 -34.94 -15.20
CA LEU A 76 3.94 -34.83 -14.99
C LEU A 76 4.75 -35.74 -15.91
N GLU A 77 4.29 -36.96 -16.15
CA GLU A 77 4.93 -37.92 -17.06
C GLU A 77 4.92 -37.43 -18.51
N ASN A 78 3.80 -36.83 -18.93
CA ASN A 78 3.64 -36.29 -20.29
C ASN A 78 4.24 -34.88 -20.46
N PHE A 79 4.73 -34.26 -19.38
CA PHE A 79 5.23 -32.90 -19.45
C PHE A 79 6.54 -32.84 -20.27
N PRO A 80 6.67 -31.92 -21.25
CA PRO A 80 7.84 -31.88 -22.14
C PRO A 80 9.06 -31.27 -21.45
N TRP A 81 9.56 -31.87 -20.37
CA TRP A 81 10.60 -31.33 -19.46
C TRP A 81 11.81 -30.72 -20.17
N GLY A 82 12.37 -31.42 -21.16
CA GLY A 82 13.55 -30.93 -21.90
C GLY A 82 13.28 -29.62 -22.66
N ARG A 83 12.15 -29.56 -23.39
CA ARG A 83 11.76 -28.34 -24.11
C ARG A 83 11.27 -27.24 -23.15
N ALA A 84 10.57 -27.63 -22.09
CA ALA A 84 10.08 -26.72 -21.07
C ALA A 84 11.23 -26.03 -20.33
N ALA A 85 12.30 -26.74 -19.97
CA ALA A 85 13.49 -26.15 -19.36
C ALA A 85 14.16 -25.12 -20.29
N LEU A 86 14.30 -25.45 -21.58
CA LEU A 86 14.84 -24.52 -22.59
C LEU A 86 13.99 -23.24 -22.69
N VAL A 87 12.66 -23.37 -22.69
CA VAL A 87 11.76 -22.21 -22.76
C VAL A 87 11.75 -21.41 -21.45
N PHE A 88 11.78 -22.11 -20.30
CA PHE A 88 11.78 -21.51 -18.96
C PHE A 88 12.99 -20.61 -18.72
N PHE A 89 14.20 -21.03 -19.12
CA PHE A 89 15.40 -20.21 -19.00
C PHE A 89 15.62 -19.31 -20.22
N GLY A 90 15.38 -19.82 -21.43
CA GLY A 90 15.70 -19.14 -22.67
C GLY A 90 14.83 -17.91 -22.92
N VAL A 91 13.52 -17.99 -22.68
CA VAL A 91 12.63 -16.85 -22.95
C VAL A 91 12.93 -15.66 -22.03
N PRO A 92 13.06 -15.80 -20.70
CA PRO A 92 13.43 -14.68 -19.83
C PRO A 92 14.81 -14.11 -20.16
N LEU A 93 15.79 -14.94 -20.50
CA LEU A 93 17.14 -14.51 -20.86
C LEU A 93 17.14 -13.70 -22.16
N LEU A 94 16.40 -14.15 -23.17
CA LEU A 94 16.23 -13.41 -24.43
C LEU A 94 15.50 -12.09 -24.22
N LEU A 95 14.43 -12.06 -23.41
CA LEU A 95 13.68 -10.83 -23.16
C LEU A 95 14.48 -9.82 -22.32
N ALA A 96 15.14 -10.28 -21.26
CA ALA A 96 15.94 -9.40 -20.40
C ALA A 96 17.12 -8.79 -21.16
N SER A 97 17.80 -9.58 -22.00
CA SER A 97 18.92 -9.08 -22.82
C SER A 97 18.47 -8.26 -24.04
N GLY A 98 17.16 -8.10 -24.27
CA GLY A 98 16.60 -7.51 -25.48
C GLY A 98 17.13 -8.20 -26.73
N PHE A 99 17.07 -9.53 -26.79
CA PHE A 99 17.69 -10.35 -27.84
C PHE A 99 19.19 -10.05 -28.03
N MET A 100 19.92 -9.94 -26.92
CA MET A 100 21.36 -9.58 -26.87
C MET A 100 21.70 -8.13 -27.29
N PHE A 101 20.73 -7.27 -27.61
CA PHE A 101 20.99 -5.85 -27.88
C PHE A 101 21.39 -5.08 -26.61
N TYR A 102 21.00 -5.56 -25.43
CA TYR A 102 21.28 -4.92 -24.14
C TYR A 102 21.72 -5.96 -23.08
N PRO A 103 23.00 -6.39 -23.09
CA PRO A 103 23.48 -7.48 -22.22
C PRO A 103 23.41 -7.14 -20.71
N THR A 104 23.37 -5.86 -20.35
CA THR A 104 23.18 -5.40 -18.96
C THR A 104 21.86 -5.88 -18.37
N GLY A 105 20.85 -6.22 -19.17
CA GLY A 105 19.60 -6.79 -18.62
C GLY A 105 19.78 -8.14 -17.91
N LEU A 106 20.88 -8.86 -18.14
CA LEU A 106 21.20 -10.09 -17.39
C LEU A 106 21.64 -9.79 -15.95
N SER A 107 22.28 -8.65 -15.69
CA SER A 107 22.61 -8.26 -14.32
C SER A 107 21.34 -7.99 -13.52
N MET A 108 20.30 -7.42 -14.15
CA MET A 108 19.00 -7.21 -13.50
C MET A 108 18.38 -8.50 -12.99
N ILE A 109 18.51 -9.62 -13.72
CA ILE A 109 18.03 -10.94 -13.25
C ILE A 109 18.81 -11.36 -11.99
N GLY A 110 20.14 -11.21 -12.01
CA GLY A 110 21.00 -11.49 -10.86
C GLY A 110 20.63 -10.63 -9.65
N ASP A 111 20.38 -9.35 -9.88
CA ASP A 111 20.01 -8.37 -8.86
C ASP A 111 18.64 -8.69 -8.26
N VAL A 112 17.63 -9.06 -9.07
CA VAL A 112 16.30 -9.46 -8.59
C VAL A 112 16.37 -10.72 -7.70
N LEU A 113 17.20 -11.69 -8.08
CA LEU A 113 17.44 -12.89 -7.29
C LEU A 113 18.19 -12.57 -5.99
N ALA A 114 19.22 -11.72 -6.04
CA ALA A 114 19.95 -11.27 -4.85
C ALA A 114 19.05 -10.49 -3.88
N GLN A 115 18.21 -9.59 -4.41
CA GLN A 115 17.24 -8.80 -3.65
C GLN A 115 16.17 -9.64 -2.95
N THR A 116 15.93 -10.87 -3.42
CA THR A 116 15.03 -11.81 -2.73
C THR A 116 15.57 -12.21 -1.35
N PHE A 117 16.90 -12.16 -1.16
CA PHE A 117 17.57 -12.56 0.08
C PHE A 117 18.17 -11.38 0.85
N SER A 118 18.42 -10.23 0.21
CA SER A 118 18.88 -9.01 0.88
C SER A 118 17.69 -8.25 1.47
N GLY A 119 17.23 -8.69 2.64
CA GLY A 119 16.06 -8.17 3.31
C GLY A 119 16.22 -6.74 3.86
N SER A 120 15.79 -5.73 3.12
CA SER A 120 15.59 -4.38 3.66
C SER A 120 14.33 -3.73 3.08
N SER A 121 13.23 -3.77 3.83
CA SER A 121 12.02 -3.03 3.51
C SER A 121 11.71 -2.04 4.63
N ALA A 122 11.26 -0.84 4.28
CA ALA A 122 10.85 0.18 5.25
C ALA A 122 9.68 -0.28 6.16
N ALA A 123 8.85 -1.23 5.70
CA ALA A 123 7.76 -1.78 6.49
C ALA A 123 7.41 -3.21 6.11
N SER A 124 7.01 -3.99 7.13
CA SER A 124 6.52 -5.36 6.93
C SER A 124 5.26 -5.37 6.05
N PRO A 125 5.13 -6.33 5.13
CA PRO A 125 3.97 -6.40 4.24
C PRO A 125 2.67 -6.67 5.01
N LEU A 126 2.77 -7.36 6.15
CA LEU A 126 1.63 -7.63 7.02
C LEU A 126 1.14 -6.34 7.69
N THR A 127 2.05 -5.45 8.10
CA THR A 127 1.69 -4.14 8.65
C THR A 127 0.94 -3.30 7.61
N ILE A 128 1.40 -3.30 6.36
CA ILE A 128 0.72 -2.62 5.24
C ILE A 128 -0.70 -3.16 5.08
N LEU A 129 -0.87 -4.48 5.05
CA LEU A 129 -2.18 -5.10 4.92
C LEU A 129 -3.11 -4.74 6.08
N LEU A 130 -2.61 -4.79 7.32
CA LEU A 130 -3.37 -4.47 8.52
C LEU A 130 -3.79 -3.00 8.58
N VAL A 131 -2.94 -2.09 8.11
CA VAL A 131 -3.22 -0.65 8.14
C VAL A 131 -4.16 -0.23 7.03
N TYR A 132 -3.96 -0.73 5.81
CA TYR A 132 -4.69 -0.26 4.64
C TYR A 132 -5.90 -1.12 4.26
N ASN A 133 -5.90 -2.41 4.62
CA ASN A 133 -6.95 -3.36 4.25
C ASN A 133 -7.42 -4.25 5.43
N PRO A 134 -7.69 -3.71 6.65
CA PRO A 134 -8.08 -4.53 7.80
C PRO A 134 -9.39 -5.29 7.58
N LEU A 135 -10.35 -4.66 6.90
CA LEU A 135 -11.65 -5.27 6.63
C LEU A 135 -11.57 -6.39 5.61
N LEU A 136 -10.67 -6.29 4.62
CA LEU A 136 -10.44 -7.38 3.67
C LEU A 136 -9.85 -8.60 4.39
N LEU A 137 -8.92 -8.39 5.33
CA LEU A 137 -8.37 -9.46 6.15
C LEU A 137 -9.46 -10.10 7.02
N LEU A 138 -10.28 -9.29 7.70
CA LEU A 138 -11.39 -9.78 8.52
C LEU A 138 -12.39 -10.60 7.69
N LEU A 139 -12.88 -10.06 6.56
CA LEU A 139 -13.86 -10.72 5.70
C LEU A 139 -13.26 -11.95 5.00
N GLY A 140 -12.00 -11.91 4.61
CA GLY A 140 -11.30 -13.06 4.02
C GLY A 140 -11.09 -14.19 5.02
N ILE A 141 -10.77 -13.89 6.29
CA ILE A 141 -10.70 -14.90 7.36
C ILE A 141 -12.08 -15.50 7.62
N VAL A 142 -13.12 -14.67 7.74
CA VAL A 142 -14.50 -15.16 7.91
C VAL A 142 -14.91 -16.02 6.72
N GLY A 143 -14.59 -15.61 5.49
CA GLY A 143 -14.83 -16.37 4.26
C GLY A 143 -14.10 -17.72 4.23
N ALA A 144 -12.85 -17.76 4.68
CA ALA A 144 -12.12 -19.03 4.83
C ALA A 144 -12.78 -19.95 5.85
N VAL A 145 -13.17 -19.43 7.02
CA VAL A 145 -13.83 -20.21 8.07
C VAL A 145 -15.18 -20.73 7.62
N THR A 146 -15.99 -19.92 6.93
CA THR A 146 -17.28 -20.37 6.39
C THR A 146 -17.12 -21.40 5.31
N LEU A 147 -16.12 -21.26 4.41
CA LEU A 147 -15.81 -22.27 3.39
C LEU A 147 -15.40 -23.60 4.01
N ILE A 148 -14.49 -23.60 4.99
CA ILE A 148 -14.04 -24.82 5.68
C ILE A 148 -15.19 -25.54 6.40
N ARG A 149 -16.16 -24.79 6.91
CA ARG A 149 -17.32 -25.34 7.61
C ARG A 149 -18.42 -25.84 6.68
N ASN A 150 -18.45 -25.34 5.43
CA ASN A 150 -19.46 -25.72 4.47
C ASN A 150 -19.00 -26.95 3.70
N GLU A 151 -19.80 -28.03 3.70
CA GLU A 151 -19.53 -29.29 2.97
C GLU A 151 -19.61 -29.16 1.43
N ARG A 152 -19.64 -27.93 0.90
CA ARG A 152 -19.74 -27.60 -0.53
C ARG A 152 -18.51 -26.87 -1.03
N ASP A 153 -17.35 -27.14 -0.44
CA ASP A 153 -16.08 -26.58 -0.89
C ASP A 153 -15.62 -27.27 -2.18
N THR A 154 -15.10 -26.47 -3.11
CA THR A 154 -14.49 -27.00 -4.34
C THR A 154 -12.98 -27.11 -4.16
N PHE A 155 -12.30 -27.92 -4.99
CA PHE A 155 -10.83 -27.95 -5.05
C PHE A 155 -10.20 -26.55 -5.12
N LEU A 156 -10.79 -25.64 -5.92
CA LEU A 156 -10.30 -24.27 -6.05
C LEU A 156 -10.42 -23.48 -4.74
N ASP A 157 -11.49 -23.66 -3.96
CA ASP A 157 -11.65 -22.98 -2.67
C ASP A 157 -10.58 -23.44 -1.68
N ARG A 158 -10.33 -24.75 -1.62
CA ARG A 158 -9.25 -25.32 -0.80
C ARG A 158 -7.88 -24.82 -1.25
N LEU A 159 -7.67 -24.65 -2.57
CA LEU A 159 -6.44 -24.06 -3.11
C LEU A 159 -6.23 -22.63 -2.64
N VAL A 160 -7.27 -21.82 -2.70
CA VAL A 160 -7.19 -20.42 -2.29
C VAL A 160 -6.96 -20.31 -0.78
N VAL A 161 -7.61 -21.14 0.05
CA VAL A 161 -7.35 -21.18 1.50
C VAL A 161 -5.90 -21.60 1.79
N SER A 162 -5.41 -22.64 1.12
CA SER A 162 -4.03 -23.13 1.24
C SER A 162 -3.02 -22.07 0.81
N TRP A 163 -3.31 -21.33 -0.27
CA TRP A 163 -2.52 -20.21 -0.73
C TRP A 163 -2.53 -19.07 0.30
N ALA A 164 -3.69 -18.65 0.81
CA ALA A 164 -3.76 -17.61 1.83
C ALA A 164 -2.91 -17.96 3.07
N LEU A 165 -2.99 -19.22 3.52
CA LEU A 165 -2.21 -19.73 4.65
C LEU A 165 -0.70 -19.63 4.39
N LEU A 166 -0.23 -20.15 3.25
CA LEU A 166 1.20 -20.14 2.91
C LEU A 166 1.72 -18.74 2.62
N ALA A 167 0.92 -17.90 1.94
CA ALA A 167 1.25 -16.50 1.74
C ALA A 167 1.44 -15.80 3.09
N PHE A 168 0.54 -16.01 4.05
CA PHE A 168 0.70 -15.47 5.41
C PHE A 168 2.04 -15.85 6.04
N PHE A 169 2.45 -17.12 5.98
CA PHE A 169 3.76 -17.55 6.50
C PHE A 169 4.94 -16.97 5.73
N LEU A 170 4.85 -16.86 4.39
CA LEU A 170 5.90 -16.24 3.58
C LEU A 170 6.09 -14.76 3.91
N LEU A 171 5.02 -14.05 4.28
CA LEU A 171 5.09 -12.64 4.71
C LEU A 171 5.76 -12.44 6.06
N LEU A 172 5.90 -13.49 6.87
CA LEU A 172 6.63 -13.46 8.14
C LEU A 172 8.14 -13.63 7.97
N LEU A 173 8.60 -13.98 6.76
CA LEU A 173 10.02 -14.18 6.51
C LEU A 173 10.80 -12.86 6.65
N PRO A 174 11.98 -12.87 7.30
CA PRO A 174 12.87 -11.72 7.32
C PRO A 174 13.20 -11.28 5.89
N GLY A 175 13.03 -10.00 5.59
CA GLY A 175 13.30 -9.43 4.26
C GLY A 175 12.10 -9.40 3.32
N ALA A 176 10.91 -9.79 3.77
CA ALA A 176 9.70 -9.66 2.98
C ALA A 176 9.43 -8.18 2.60
N GLN A 177 9.38 -7.91 1.29
CA GLN A 177 9.19 -6.56 0.77
C GLN A 177 7.71 -6.16 0.79
N SER A 178 7.42 -4.87 0.97
CA SER A 178 6.06 -4.32 1.03
C SER A 178 5.11 -4.82 -0.07
N GLY A 179 5.63 -4.98 -1.30
CA GLY A 179 4.88 -5.49 -2.45
C GLY A 179 4.39 -6.93 -2.31
N TRP A 180 5.03 -7.75 -1.46
CA TRP A 180 4.63 -9.14 -1.22
C TRP A 180 3.25 -9.23 -0.57
N SER A 181 2.75 -8.16 0.04
CA SER A 181 1.38 -8.08 0.59
C SER A 181 0.32 -8.51 -0.44
N LEU A 182 0.56 -8.27 -1.73
CA LEU A 182 -0.31 -8.71 -2.83
C LEU A 182 -0.50 -10.23 -2.89
N TRP A 183 0.49 -11.01 -2.45
CA TRP A 183 0.42 -12.47 -2.42
C TRP A 183 -0.69 -12.98 -1.50
N LEU A 184 -1.04 -12.19 -0.48
CA LEU A 184 -2.13 -12.48 0.45
C LEU A 184 -3.43 -11.74 0.06
N VAL A 185 -3.34 -10.55 -0.53
CA VAL A 185 -4.53 -9.79 -0.99
C VAL A 185 -5.34 -10.60 -2.00
N VAL A 186 -4.70 -11.20 -3.02
CA VAL A 186 -5.40 -11.94 -4.09
C VAL A 186 -6.26 -13.08 -3.54
N PRO A 187 -5.74 -14.03 -2.74
CA PRO A 187 -6.59 -15.08 -2.19
C PRO A 187 -7.64 -14.53 -1.20
N LEU A 188 -7.35 -13.48 -0.42
CA LEU A 188 -8.36 -12.87 0.46
C LEU A 188 -9.52 -12.24 -0.32
N VAL A 189 -9.28 -11.64 -1.48
CA VAL A 189 -10.33 -11.11 -2.36
C VAL A 189 -11.23 -12.25 -2.86
N TRP A 190 -10.65 -13.38 -3.26
CA TRP A 190 -11.44 -14.56 -3.65
C TRP A 190 -12.31 -15.08 -2.50
N LEU A 191 -11.74 -15.22 -1.31
CA LEU A 191 -12.47 -15.68 -0.11
C LEU A 191 -13.60 -14.72 0.26
N THR A 192 -13.35 -13.41 0.14
CA THR A 192 -14.35 -12.37 0.38
C THR A 192 -15.45 -12.40 -0.68
N MET A 193 -15.11 -12.65 -1.94
CA MET A 193 -16.09 -12.84 -3.02
C MET A 193 -16.96 -14.07 -2.77
N ARG A 194 -16.39 -15.20 -2.34
CA ARG A 194 -17.16 -16.40 -2.00
C ARG A 194 -18.10 -16.14 -0.82
N LEU A 195 -17.63 -15.43 0.20
CA LEU A 195 -18.48 -14.98 1.30
C LEU A 195 -19.61 -14.07 0.80
N ALA A 196 -19.32 -13.12 -0.10
CA ALA A 196 -20.32 -12.23 -0.68
C ALA A 196 -21.42 -12.99 -1.42
N LEU A 197 -21.07 -14.04 -2.18
CA LEU A 197 -22.04 -14.90 -2.85
C LEU A 197 -22.99 -15.58 -1.85
N MET A 198 -22.47 -16.10 -0.72
CA MET A 198 -23.30 -16.69 0.33
C MET A 198 -24.21 -15.64 1.02
N LEU A 199 -23.70 -14.43 1.24
CA LEU A 199 -24.49 -13.33 1.81
C LEU A 199 -25.62 -12.87 0.88
N CYS A 200 -25.49 -13.10 -0.43
CA CYS A 200 -26.49 -12.79 -1.43
C CYS A 200 -27.60 -13.85 -1.57
N GLU A 201 -27.51 -15.00 -0.89
CA GLU A 201 -28.60 -15.99 -0.88
C GLU A 201 -29.83 -15.44 -0.13
N ASN A 202 -31.05 -15.79 -0.55
CA ASN A 202 -32.30 -15.32 0.08
C ASN A 202 -32.77 -16.35 1.11
N HIS A 203 -33.00 -15.90 2.36
CA HIS A 203 -33.54 -16.74 3.43
C HIS A 203 -34.89 -16.22 3.90
N MET A 204 -35.80 -17.13 4.27
CA MET A 204 -37.09 -16.72 4.84
C MET A 204 -36.88 -16.01 6.18
N PRO A 205 -37.51 -14.85 6.40
CA PRO A 205 -37.52 -14.22 7.71
C PRO A 205 -38.31 -15.07 8.71
N VAL A 206 -37.80 -15.15 9.94
CA VAL A 206 -38.51 -15.80 11.04
C VAL A 206 -39.33 -14.72 11.75
N PHE A 207 -40.61 -14.59 11.39
CA PHE A 207 -41.51 -13.67 12.08
C PHE A 207 -42.03 -14.28 13.38
N PHE A 208 -42.11 -13.44 14.42
CA PHE A 208 -42.65 -13.83 15.74
C PHE A 208 -44.14 -14.21 15.70
N SER A 209 -44.91 -13.70 14.73
CA SER A 209 -46.32 -14.02 14.55
C SER A 209 -46.47 -15.19 13.58
N GLY A 210 -46.77 -16.38 14.11
CA GLY A 210 -46.93 -17.62 13.34
C GLY A 210 -48.10 -17.67 12.33
N GLY A 211 -48.66 -16.52 11.94
CA GLY A 211 -49.84 -16.41 11.08
C GLY A 211 -49.55 -16.07 9.61
N TYR A 212 -48.36 -15.57 9.26
CA TYR A 212 -48.01 -15.23 7.88
C TYR A 212 -46.85 -16.12 7.40
N ARG A 213 -47.16 -17.11 6.56
CA ARG A 213 -46.19 -17.92 5.83
C ARG A 213 -46.37 -17.65 4.35
N GLU A 214 -45.71 -16.61 3.84
CA GLU A 214 -45.43 -16.57 2.41
C GLU A 214 -44.40 -17.67 2.09
N GLU A 215 -44.66 -18.47 1.05
CA GLU A 215 -43.82 -19.61 0.69
C GLU A 215 -42.59 -19.21 -0.16
N GLU A 216 -42.52 -17.95 -0.60
CA GLU A 216 -41.48 -17.47 -1.53
C GLU A 216 -40.43 -16.58 -0.82
N PRO A 217 -39.19 -17.06 -0.61
CA PRO A 217 -38.11 -16.27 -0.01
C PRO A 217 -37.74 -15.02 -0.83
N ALA A 218 -38.07 -15.03 -2.12
CA ALA A 218 -37.77 -13.96 -3.04
C ALA A 218 -38.45 -12.64 -2.64
N ASN A 219 -39.62 -12.66 -2.00
CA ASN A 219 -40.34 -11.44 -1.60
C ASN A 219 -39.59 -10.58 -0.56
N TYR A 220 -38.65 -11.20 0.17
CA TYR A 220 -37.90 -10.56 1.25
C TYR A 220 -36.45 -10.22 0.89
N TRP A 221 -36.11 -10.27 -0.40
CA TRP A 221 -34.75 -9.99 -0.89
C TRP A 221 -34.19 -8.63 -0.45
N TRP A 222 -35.06 -7.63 -0.25
CA TRP A 222 -34.70 -6.26 0.11
C TRP A 222 -34.23 -6.09 1.56
N ILE A 223 -34.60 -7.00 2.48
CA ILE A 223 -34.34 -6.85 3.93
C ILE A 223 -32.83 -6.75 4.20
N LYS A 224 -32.05 -7.67 3.63
CA LYS A 224 -30.60 -7.71 3.82
C LYS A 224 -29.90 -6.48 3.22
N TRP A 225 -30.41 -5.93 2.12
CA TRP A 225 -29.87 -4.71 1.51
C TRP A 225 -30.18 -3.48 2.36
N MET A 226 -31.40 -3.36 2.88
CA MET A 226 -31.77 -2.30 3.82
C MET A 226 -30.89 -2.36 5.08
N LEU A 227 -30.76 -3.54 5.69
CA LEU A 227 -29.89 -3.73 6.86
C LEU A 227 -28.43 -3.43 6.52
N GLY A 228 -27.95 -3.84 5.35
CA GLY A 228 -26.61 -3.52 4.85
C GLY A 228 -26.37 -2.01 4.76
N LEU A 229 -27.31 -1.24 4.21
CA LEU A 229 -27.21 0.22 4.15
C LEU A 229 -27.21 0.87 5.54
N ILE A 230 -28.04 0.39 6.46
CA ILE A 230 -28.03 0.86 7.86
C ILE A 230 -26.66 0.60 8.49
N VAL A 231 -26.10 -0.59 8.30
CA VAL A 231 -24.78 -0.97 8.83
C VAL A 231 -23.69 -0.09 8.22
N VAL A 232 -23.72 0.21 6.91
CA VAL A 232 -22.80 1.19 6.30
C VAL A 232 -22.89 2.55 6.99
N GLY A 233 -24.10 3.05 7.23
CA GLY A 233 -24.31 4.32 7.95
C GLY A 233 -23.72 4.30 9.36
N VAL A 234 -23.89 3.18 10.09
CA VAL A 234 -23.28 2.98 11.41
C VAL A 234 -21.76 3.00 11.33
N PHE A 235 -21.14 2.32 10.37
CA PHE A 235 -19.68 2.32 10.21
C PHE A 235 -19.12 3.69 9.82
N ILE A 236 -19.85 4.46 9.01
CA ILE A 236 -19.51 5.87 8.73
C ILE A 236 -19.51 6.68 10.02
N MET A 237 -20.56 6.57 10.83
CA MET A 237 -20.64 7.28 12.12
C MET A 237 -19.52 6.88 13.08
N ILE A 238 -19.24 5.58 13.21
CA ILE A 238 -18.11 5.07 14.01
C ILE A 238 -16.80 5.68 13.53
N THR A 239 -16.56 5.69 12.22
CA THR A 239 -15.33 6.23 11.63
C THR A 239 -15.18 7.72 11.87
N LEU A 240 -16.25 8.51 11.69
CA LEU A 240 -16.24 9.96 11.93
C LEU A 240 -15.95 10.28 13.40
N HIS A 241 -16.59 9.58 14.34
CA HIS A 241 -16.34 9.78 15.77
C HIS A 241 -14.94 9.33 16.18
N LEU A 242 -14.45 8.23 15.60
CA LEU A 242 -13.09 7.75 15.84
C LEU A 242 -12.03 8.74 15.30
N GLN A 243 -12.23 9.33 14.13
CA GLN A 243 -11.39 10.42 13.62
C GLN A 243 -11.45 11.67 14.50
N GLY A 244 -12.63 11.99 15.05
CA GLY A 244 -12.80 13.04 16.05
C GLY A 244 -11.96 12.80 17.29
N ILE A 245 -11.93 11.56 17.80
CA ILE A 245 -11.05 11.16 18.91
C ILE A 245 -9.58 11.32 18.51
N GLY A 246 -9.16 10.77 17.37
CA GLY A 246 -7.78 10.83 16.89
C GLY A 246 -7.22 12.24 16.78
N ARG A 247 -8.00 13.16 16.22
CA ARG A 247 -7.61 14.57 16.08
C ARG A 247 -7.43 15.26 17.42
N ASN A 248 -8.33 15.02 18.37
CA ASN A 248 -8.33 15.71 19.66
C ASN A 248 -7.45 15.03 20.71
N ILE A 249 -7.24 13.71 20.63
CA ILE A 249 -6.30 13.02 21.51
C ILE A 249 -4.88 13.51 21.21
N GLY A 250 -4.59 13.85 19.95
CA GLY A 250 -3.35 14.49 19.50
C GLY A 250 -3.04 15.85 20.14
N THR A 251 -3.97 16.49 20.86
CA THR A 251 -3.69 17.75 21.59
C THR A 251 -3.66 17.58 23.12
N PHE A 252 -3.96 16.38 23.63
CA PHE A 252 -4.02 16.11 25.07
C PHE A 252 -2.64 16.15 25.73
N PRO A 253 -2.39 16.84 26.86
CA PRO A 253 -1.06 16.91 27.46
C PRO A 253 -0.59 15.54 27.93
N THR A 254 0.72 15.25 27.87
CA THR A 254 1.28 13.96 28.33
C THR A 254 1.13 13.76 29.83
N ASP A 255 1.17 14.86 30.60
CA ASP A 255 1.14 14.84 32.06
C ASP A 255 -0.29 15.08 32.60
N ALA A 256 -1.28 14.99 31.72
CA ALA A 256 -2.66 15.27 32.02
C ALA A 256 -3.30 14.16 32.86
N THR A 257 -4.01 14.56 33.93
CA THR A 257 -4.81 13.67 34.77
C THR A 257 -6.22 13.48 34.19
N ILE A 258 -6.98 12.49 34.67
CA ILE A 258 -8.39 12.28 34.26
C ILE A 258 -9.24 13.56 34.43
N THR A 259 -8.94 14.41 35.40
CA THR A 259 -9.69 15.67 35.62
C THR A 259 -9.55 16.65 34.46
N THR A 260 -8.44 16.62 33.71
CA THR A 260 -8.26 17.47 32.53
C THR A 260 -9.24 17.14 31.40
N LEU A 261 -9.75 15.90 31.30
CA LEU A 261 -10.78 15.51 30.32
C LEU A 261 -12.12 16.25 30.53
N PHE A 262 -12.33 16.83 31.72
CA PHE A 262 -13.52 17.61 32.04
C PHE A 262 -13.38 19.09 31.70
N ASP A 263 -12.18 19.56 31.33
CA ASP A 263 -11.99 20.94 30.88
C ASP A 263 -12.77 21.20 29.58
N SER A 264 -13.24 22.44 29.44
CA SER A 264 -13.89 22.99 28.25
C SER A 264 -13.04 22.81 26.99
N ALA A 265 -11.71 22.86 27.13
CA ALA A 265 -10.77 22.66 26.03
C ALA A 265 -10.89 21.27 25.36
N TYR A 266 -11.34 20.24 26.09
CA TYR A 266 -11.46 18.85 25.59
C TYR A 266 -12.90 18.40 25.39
N MET A 267 -13.85 19.35 25.32
CA MET A 267 -15.26 19.04 25.08
C MET A 267 -15.48 18.21 23.80
N ASN A 268 -14.73 18.51 22.73
CA ASN A 268 -14.85 17.78 21.46
C ASN A 268 -14.37 16.32 21.55
N LEU A 269 -13.28 16.06 22.29
CA LEU A 269 -12.78 14.72 22.55
C LEU A 269 -13.84 13.90 23.29
N ARG A 270 -14.37 14.46 24.39
CA ARG A 270 -15.41 13.83 25.21
C ARG A 270 -16.68 13.57 24.43
N ASN A 271 -17.16 14.53 23.65
CA ASN A 271 -18.37 14.38 22.82
C ASN A 271 -18.16 13.30 21.75
N SER A 272 -17.00 13.26 21.11
CA SER A 272 -16.69 12.23 20.10
C SER A 272 -16.62 10.84 20.73
N ALA A 273 -16.02 10.69 21.91
CA ALA A 273 -15.98 9.43 22.65
C ALA A 273 -17.37 8.97 23.11
N PHE A 274 -18.19 9.90 23.62
CA PHE A 274 -19.56 9.61 24.02
C PHE A 274 -20.42 9.17 22.84
N LEU A 275 -20.34 9.88 21.71
CA LEU A 275 -21.09 9.53 20.51
C LEU A 275 -20.61 8.20 19.92
N LEU A 276 -19.31 7.94 19.89
CA LEU A 276 -18.77 6.63 19.48
C LEU A 276 -19.37 5.50 20.33
N PHE A 277 -19.34 5.64 21.67
CA PHE A 277 -19.91 4.67 22.58
C PHE A 277 -21.41 4.47 22.33
N PHE A 278 -22.16 5.56 22.17
CA PHE A 278 -23.59 5.52 21.90
C PHE A 278 -23.91 4.84 20.56
N THR A 279 -23.16 5.15 19.49
CA THR A 279 -23.31 4.50 18.18
C THR A 279 -23.05 3.00 18.25
N VAL A 280 -21.99 2.57 18.96
CA VAL A 280 -21.69 1.15 19.17
C VAL A 280 -22.83 0.48 19.94
N LEU A 281 -23.29 1.08 21.03
CA LEU A 281 -24.41 0.54 21.82
C LEU A 281 -25.69 0.40 20.97
N LEU A 282 -26.04 1.44 20.22
CA LEU A 282 -27.22 1.44 19.34
C LEU A 282 -27.08 0.38 18.23
N SER A 283 -25.88 0.17 17.69
CA SER A 283 -25.63 -0.89 16.70
C SER A 283 -25.88 -2.29 17.25
N ILE A 284 -25.47 -2.55 18.51
CA ILE A 284 -25.71 -3.83 19.18
C ILE A 284 -27.20 -4.05 19.43
N VAL A 285 -27.88 -3.04 19.98
CA VAL A 285 -29.34 -3.10 20.21
C VAL A 285 -30.10 -3.26 18.89
N GLY A 286 -29.72 -2.50 17.87
CA GLY A 286 -30.30 -2.56 16.53
C GLY A 286 -30.12 -3.94 15.87
N TYR A 287 -28.96 -4.57 16.07
CA TYR A 287 -28.72 -5.94 15.61
C TYR A 287 -29.67 -6.94 16.30
N PHE A 288 -29.81 -6.89 17.62
CA PHE A 288 -30.74 -7.79 18.33
C PHE A 288 -32.20 -7.56 17.93
N LEU A 289 -32.59 -6.30 17.71
CA LEU A 289 -33.94 -5.95 17.22
C LEU A 289 -34.17 -6.56 15.82
N ALA A 290 -33.22 -6.38 14.90
CA ALA A 290 -33.27 -6.93 13.55
C ALA A 290 -33.31 -8.47 13.58
N ALA A 291 -32.45 -9.10 14.39
CA ALA A 291 -32.38 -10.55 14.54
C ALA A 291 -33.67 -11.14 15.12
N SER A 292 -34.31 -10.43 16.04
CA SER A 292 -35.60 -10.81 16.61
C SER A 292 -36.76 -10.66 15.60
N THR A 293 -36.70 -9.67 14.72
CA THR A 293 -37.80 -9.37 13.77
C THR A 293 -37.72 -10.17 12.47
N TRP A 294 -36.51 -10.31 11.90
CA TRP A 294 -36.28 -10.90 10.58
C TRP A 294 -35.45 -12.19 10.62
N GLY A 295 -35.09 -12.65 11.82
CA GLY A 295 -34.25 -13.82 12.03
C GLY A 295 -32.75 -13.52 12.04
N LEU A 296 -32.00 -14.44 12.64
CA LEU A 296 -30.55 -14.34 12.80
C LEU A 296 -29.81 -14.30 11.46
N VAL A 297 -30.20 -15.16 10.51
CA VAL A 297 -29.50 -15.33 9.22
C VAL A 297 -29.60 -14.05 8.39
N ASN A 298 -30.80 -13.50 8.17
CA ASN A 298 -31.00 -12.27 7.40
C ASN A 298 -30.28 -11.07 8.04
N SER A 299 -30.25 -11.02 9.37
CA SER A 299 -29.55 -9.95 10.10
C SER A 299 -28.04 -10.03 9.96
N LEU A 300 -27.47 -11.24 10.06
CA LEU A 300 -26.06 -11.47 9.79
C LEU A 300 -25.70 -11.20 8.32
N GLN A 301 -26.59 -11.54 7.37
CA GLN A 301 -26.41 -11.18 5.96
C GLN A 301 -26.36 -9.67 5.76
N GLY A 302 -27.26 -8.91 6.42
CA GLY A 302 -27.23 -7.46 6.43
C GLY A 302 -25.93 -6.89 7.00
N VAL A 303 -25.46 -7.39 8.14
CA VAL A 303 -24.17 -7.00 8.73
C VAL A 303 -23.00 -7.30 7.79
N GLY A 304 -22.97 -8.50 7.22
CA GLY A 304 -21.92 -8.91 6.28
C GLY A 304 -21.90 -8.08 5.01
N LEU A 305 -23.05 -7.80 4.39
CA LEU A 305 -23.15 -6.95 3.20
C LEU A 305 -22.78 -5.50 3.52
N GLY A 306 -23.19 -4.98 4.68
CA GLY A 306 -22.82 -3.63 5.10
C GLY A 306 -21.32 -3.48 5.32
N LEU A 307 -20.68 -4.46 5.98
CA LEU A 307 -19.22 -4.53 6.12
C LEU A 307 -18.51 -4.61 4.76
N LEU A 308 -19.03 -5.40 3.82
CA LEU A 308 -18.47 -5.53 2.48
C LEU A 308 -18.55 -4.21 1.69
N PHE A 309 -19.69 -3.53 1.71
CA PHE A 309 -19.82 -2.22 1.06
C PHE A 309 -18.92 -1.17 1.70
N PHE A 310 -18.85 -1.15 3.02
CA PHE A 310 -17.96 -0.25 3.74
C PHE A 310 -16.48 -0.56 3.44
N MET A 311 -16.10 -1.84 3.32
CA MET A 311 -14.76 -2.27 2.89
C MET A 311 -14.43 -1.78 1.47
N LEU A 312 -15.36 -1.89 0.52
CA LEU A 312 -15.14 -1.40 -0.84
C LEU A 312 -14.94 0.11 -0.87
N GLY A 313 -15.81 0.86 -0.20
CA GLY A 313 -15.71 2.33 -0.13
C GLY A 313 -14.43 2.81 0.57
N SER A 314 -14.10 2.22 1.72
CA SER A 314 -12.88 2.56 2.47
C SER A 314 -11.61 2.13 1.74
N GLY A 315 -11.60 0.98 1.06
CA GLY A 315 -10.46 0.51 0.27
C GLY A 315 -10.15 1.42 -0.92
N ILE A 316 -11.17 1.82 -1.69
CA ILE A 316 -11.02 2.78 -2.80
C ILE A 316 -10.51 4.13 -2.27
N SER A 317 -11.11 4.61 -1.18
CA SER A 317 -10.71 5.88 -0.54
C SER A 317 -9.26 5.83 -0.05
N SER A 318 -8.84 4.73 0.59
CA SER A 318 -7.46 4.55 1.05
C SER A 318 -6.48 4.51 -0.11
N GLY A 319 -6.81 3.81 -1.20
CA GLY A 319 -5.98 3.78 -2.41
C GLY A 319 -5.82 5.16 -3.03
N TRP A 320 -6.93 5.89 -3.22
CA TRP A 320 -6.92 7.25 -3.74
C TRP A 320 -6.15 8.22 -2.83
N SER A 321 -6.33 8.08 -1.51
CA SER A 321 -5.63 8.89 -0.53
C SER A 321 -4.13 8.67 -0.63
N LEU A 322 -3.66 7.43 -0.76
CA LEU A 322 -2.23 7.12 -0.87
C LEU A 322 -1.60 7.65 -2.14
N THR A 323 -2.28 7.51 -3.29
CA THR A 323 -1.68 7.84 -4.59
C THR A 323 -1.89 9.28 -5.02
N VAL A 324 -2.91 9.97 -4.50
CA VAL A 324 -3.28 11.32 -4.95
C VAL A 324 -3.25 12.33 -3.81
N ALA A 325 -4.07 12.14 -2.77
CA ALA A 325 -4.27 13.18 -1.75
C ALA A 325 -3.06 13.34 -0.81
N ASN A 326 -2.44 12.22 -0.44
CA ASN A 326 -1.34 12.13 0.52
C ASN A 326 -0.04 11.59 -0.12
N ALA A 327 0.11 11.68 -1.45
CA ALA A 327 1.31 11.18 -2.14
C ALA A 327 2.60 11.85 -1.61
N SER A 328 2.51 13.10 -1.16
CA SER A 328 3.61 13.86 -0.56
C SER A 328 3.67 13.78 0.97
N ASN A 329 2.81 12.97 1.62
CA ASN A 329 2.80 12.86 3.08
C ASN A 329 3.83 11.79 3.52
N PRO A 330 4.90 12.18 4.24
CA PRO A 330 5.90 11.22 4.72
C PRO A 330 5.34 10.25 5.76
N LEU A 331 4.21 10.58 6.39
CA LEU A 331 3.61 9.75 7.45
C LEU A 331 2.91 8.49 6.92
N GLU A 332 2.89 8.25 5.60
CA GLU A 332 2.35 7.03 5.02
C GLU A 332 3.41 5.92 5.01
N ILE A 333 3.03 4.70 5.42
CA ILE A 333 3.93 3.53 5.44
C ILE A 333 4.42 3.18 4.03
N TRP A 334 3.59 3.45 3.01
CA TRP A 334 3.90 3.12 1.63
C TRP A 334 5.03 3.99 1.04
N HIS A 335 5.23 5.20 1.55
CA HIS A 335 6.26 6.14 1.12
C HIS A 335 7.05 6.65 2.33
N SER A 336 8.09 5.91 2.74
CA SER A 336 8.95 6.29 3.87
C SER A 336 9.75 7.58 3.65
N SER A 337 9.84 8.00 2.39
CA SER A 337 10.49 9.23 1.96
C SER A 337 9.56 9.94 0.97
N ALA A 338 9.11 11.15 1.30
CA ALA A 338 8.21 11.92 0.45
C ALA A 338 8.81 13.28 0.10
N THR A 339 8.66 13.68 -1.17
CA THR A 339 8.99 15.04 -1.61
C THR A 339 8.01 16.01 -0.99
N THR A 340 8.51 17.12 -0.46
CA THR A 340 7.64 18.09 0.22
C THR A 340 6.87 18.96 -0.78
N PRO A 341 5.79 19.61 -0.34
CA PRO A 341 5.12 20.66 -1.10
C PRO A 341 5.98 21.92 -1.32
N ASP A 342 7.14 22.04 -0.65
CA ASP A 342 8.03 23.19 -0.79
C ASP A 342 8.88 23.11 -2.06
N LEU A 343 9.05 21.92 -2.64
CA LEU A 343 9.84 21.76 -3.86
C LEU A 343 9.21 22.49 -5.07
N PRO A 344 7.89 22.42 -5.32
CA PRO A 344 7.22 23.30 -6.28
C PRO A 344 7.36 24.79 -5.96
N LEU A 345 7.50 25.17 -4.69
CA LEU A 345 7.73 26.57 -4.32
C LEU A 345 9.15 27.01 -4.68
N LEU A 346 10.15 26.14 -4.49
CA LEU A 346 11.52 26.39 -4.92
C LEU A 346 11.59 26.59 -6.44
N ASP A 347 10.96 25.70 -7.21
CA ASP A 347 10.85 25.83 -8.66
C ASP A 347 10.17 27.16 -9.06
N LYS A 348 9.04 27.48 -8.41
CA LYS A 348 8.36 28.76 -8.64
C LYS A 348 9.24 29.97 -8.31
N THR A 349 10.01 29.92 -7.23
CA THR A 349 10.95 30.99 -6.86
C THR A 349 12.04 31.13 -7.93
N LEU A 350 12.60 30.04 -8.44
CA LEU A 350 13.58 30.08 -9.53
C LEU A 350 12.98 30.64 -10.82
N VAL A 351 11.73 30.28 -11.15
CA VAL A 351 10.99 30.84 -12.30
C VAL A 351 10.69 32.33 -12.12
N GLU A 352 10.38 32.78 -10.90
CA GLU A 352 10.18 34.19 -10.62
C GLU A 352 11.49 34.99 -10.73
N VAL A 353 12.60 34.43 -10.26
CA VAL A 353 13.94 35.01 -10.43
C VAL A 353 14.32 35.04 -11.91
N SER A 354 14.07 33.98 -12.69
CA SER A 354 14.39 33.94 -14.12
C SER A 354 13.55 34.93 -14.91
N ARG A 355 12.28 35.14 -14.56
CA ARG A 355 11.45 36.19 -15.17
C ARG A 355 12.01 37.59 -14.95
N ARG A 356 12.64 37.85 -13.81
CA ARG A 356 13.24 39.15 -13.49
C ARG A 356 14.59 39.35 -14.15
N ASP A 357 15.43 38.30 -14.13
CA ASP A 357 16.83 38.42 -14.54
C ASP A 357 17.03 38.10 -16.03
N THR A 358 16.50 36.97 -16.47
CA THR A 358 16.69 36.41 -17.81
C THR A 358 15.42 36.50 -18.65
N LEU A 359 14.48 37.38 -18.32
CA LEU A 359 13.19 37.56 -19.00
C LEU A 359 12.37 36.25 -19.14
N GLY A 360 12.61 35.28 -18.26
CA GLY A 360 11.93 33.99 -18.21
C GLY A 360 12.63 32.86 -18.96
N PHE A 361 13.81 33.09 -19.54
CA PHE A 361 14.64 32.01 -20.10
C PHE A 361 15.36 31.25 -18.97
N PRO A 362 15.52 29.92 -19.05
CA PRO A 362 16.20 29.13 -18.02
C PRO A 362 17.74 29.23 -18.16
N ALA A 363 18.27 30.45 -18.14
CA ALA A 363 19.69 30.77 -18.26
C ALA A 363 20.26 31.35 -16.95
N LEU A 364 19.65 30.97 -15.81
CA LEU A 364 20.14 31.42 -14.51
C LEU A 364 21.41 30.65 -14.13
N PRO A 365 22.49 31.34 -13.70
CA PRO A 365 23.71 30.68 -13.24
C PRO A 365 23.53 30.14 -11.81
N ILE A 366 22.90 28.96 -11.71
CA ILE A 366 22.62 28.29 -10.44
C ILE A 366 23.81 27.42 -10.04
N THR A 367 24.39 27.65 -8.87
CA THR A 367 25.45 26.80 -8.32
C THR A 367 24.90 25.91 -7.21
N ILE A 368 25.05 24.60 -7.33
CA ILE A 368 24.55 23.62 -6.35
C ILE A 368 25.74 23.03 -5.61
N VAL A 369 25.76 23.20 -4.29
CA VAL A 369 26.76 22.58 -3.43
C VAL A 369 26.32 21.14 -3.14
N LEU A 370 27.09 20.19 -3.62
CA LEU A 370 26.90 18.77 -3.40
C LEU A 370 27.23 18.41 -1.95
N ASP A 371 26.36 17.60 -1.36
CA ASP A 371 26.56 17.02 -0.04
C ASP A 371 25.87 15.65 -0.02
N GLU A 372 26.67 14.61 -0.22
CA GLU A 372 26.17 13.23 -0.24
C GLU A 372 25.55 12.83 1.11
N ALA A 373 26.01 13.40 2.22
CA ALA A 373 25.52 13.07 3.56
C ALA A 373 24.09 13.59 3.78
N SER A 374 23.73 14.71 3.15
CA SER A 374 22.36 15.26 3.14
C SER A 374 21.55 14.85 1.91
N GLY A 375 22.08 13.98 1.05
CA GLY A 375 21.40 13.43 -0.13
C GLY A 375 21.33 14.38 -1.33
N VAL A 376 22.06 15.49 -1.31
CA VAL A 376 22.20 16.39 -2.46
C VAL A 376 23.32 15.87 -3.36
N THR A 377 22.93 15.13 -4.39
CA THR A 377 23.81 14.49 -5.37
C THR A 377 23.59 15.07 -6.77
N ASP A 378 24.54 14.84 -7.67
CA ASP A 378 24.50 15.25 -9.08
C ASP A 378 23.35 14.63 -9.88
N ASN A 379 22.79 13.53 -9.39
CA ASN A 379 21.65 12.81 -9.95
C ASN A 379 20.43 12.81 -9.01
N GLY A 380 20.46 13.64 -7.96
CA GLY A 380 19.42 13.72 -6.93
C GLY A 380 18.19 14.54 -7.34
N LEU A 381 17.25 14.67 -6.41
CA LEU A 381 15.99 15.40 -6.62
C LEU A 381 16.21 16.87 -6.99
N LEU A 382 17.18 17.54 -6.35
CA LEU A 382 17.53 18.93 -6.68
C LEU A 382 18.15 19.06 -8.07
N ALA A 383 19.01 18.12 -8.45
CA ALA A 383 19.59 18.08 -9.80
C ALA A 383 18.52 17.88 -10.88
N TRP A 384 17.54 17.02 -10.61
CA TRP A 384 16.39 16.83 -11.51
C TRP A 384 15.54 18.10 -11.62
N MET A 385 15.34 18.82 -10.52
CA MET A 385 14.55 20.06 -10.51
C MET A 385 15.24 21.17 -11.32
N VAL A 386 16.56 21.31 -11.21
CA VAL A 386 17.31 22.36 -11.95
C VAL A 386 17.71 21.95 -13.37
N ARG A 387 17.34 20.75 -13.84
CA ARG A 387 17.81 20.19 -15.12
C ARG A 387 17.51 21.06 -16.34
N GLU A 388 16.51 21.94 -16.23
CA GLU A 388 16.09 22.83 -17.32
C GLU A 388 16.95 24.08 -17.43
N TYR A 389 17.77 24.38 -16.41
CA TYR A 389 18.68 25.51 -16.38
C TYR A 389 20.03 25.13 -16.98
N GLU A 390 20.34 25.65 -18.17
CA GLU A 390 21.53 25.27 -18.94
C GLU A 390 22.85 25.65 -18.24
N ASP A 391 22.82 26.73 -17.45
CA ASP A 391 23.97 27.25 -16.70
C ASP A 391 24.05 26.71 -15.26
N ALA A 392 23.27 25.67 -14.92
CA ALA A 392 23.35 25.02 -13.62
C ALA A 392 24.66 24.22 -13.49
N ARG A 393 25.38 24.44 -12.38
CA ARG A 393 26.67 23.78 -12.11
C ARG A 393 26.72 23.18 -10.71
N PHE A 394 27.35 22.01 -10.60
CA PHE A 394 27.53 21.29 -9.34
C PHE A 394 28.96 21.48 -8.83
N VAL A 395 29.10 21.82 -7.56
CA VAL A 395 30.38 22.06 -6.89
C VAL A 395 30.46 21.25 -5.60
N ASN A 396 31.65 20.84 -5.19
CA ASN A 396 31.83 19.96 -4.02
C ASN A 396 32.07 20.74 -2.72
N THR A 397 32.34 22.05 -2.80
CA THR A 397 32.68 22.86 -1.63
C THR A 397 31.96 24.21 -1.63
N VAL A 398 31.66 24.73 -0.44
CA VAL A 398 31.06 26.07 -0.27
C VAL A 398 32.02 27.16 -0.77
N ALA A 399 33.34 26.94 -0.66
CA ALA A 399 34.35 27.88 -1.15
C ALA A 399 34.27 28.09 -2.68
N GLU A 400 33.99 27.05 -3.45
CA GLU A 400 33.77 27.13 -4.92
C GLU A 400 32.46 27.85 -5.28
N ALA A 401 31.48 27.79 -4.38
CA ALA A 401 30.21 28.53 -4.49
C ALA A 401 30.33 30.00 -4.04
N SER A 402 31.50 30.43 -3.54
CA SER A 402 31.69 31.83 -3.14
C SER A 402 31.53 32.78 -4.34
N ARG A 403 30.96 33.96 -4.06
CA ARG A 403 30.67 35.04 -5.02
C ARG A 403 29.74 34.66 -6.20
N GLN A 404 29.06 33.52 -6.14
CA GLN A 404 28.08 33.14 -7.14
C GLN A 404 26.76 33.89 -6.92
N GLU A 405 25.98 34.03 -7.98
CA GLU A 405 24.76 34.85 -7.95
C GLU A 405 23.62 34.13 -7.22
N ILE A 406 23.50 32.84 -7.51
CA ILE A 406 22.47 31.95 -6.98
C ILE A 406 23.16 30.68 -6.49
N VAL A 407 23.04 30.40 -5.19
CA VAL A 407 23.62 29.21 -4.57
C VAL A 407 22.51 28.39 -3.93
N LEU A 408 22.43 27.12 -4.29
CA LEU A 408 21.56 26.15 -3.65
C LEU A 408 22.43 25.20 -2.83
N MET A 409 22.19 25.14 -1.52
CA MET A 409 22.97 24.29 -0.63
C MET A 409 22.08 23.50 0.31
N ALA A 410 22.48 22.27 0.57
CA ALA A 410 21.87 21.46 1.60
C ALA A 410 22.22 22.02 2.98
N VAL A 411 21.26 22.01 3.89
CA VAL A 411 21.47 22.45 5.26
C VAL A 411 20.82 21.43 6.20
N PRO A 412 21.55 20.92 7.21
CA PRO A 412 20.95 20.09 8.25
C PRO A 412 19.74 20.80 8.87
N ALA A 413 18.68 20.05 9.21
CA ALA A 413 17.41 20.63 9.60
C ALA A 413 17.47 21.63 10.78
N ASP A 414 18.53 21.55 11.60
CA ASP A 414 18.69 22.26 12.86
C ASP A 414 19.76 23.37 12.86
N GLU A 415 20.50 23.59 11.77
CA GLU A 415 21.60 24.58 11.72
C GLU A 415 21.42 25.57 10.57
N ALA A 416 20.84 26.74 10.83
CA ALA A 416 20.86 27.86 9.89
C ALA A 416 22.14 28.70 10.06
N THR A 417 23.29 28.10 9.81
CA THR A 417 24.56 28.84 9.81
C THR A 417 24.70 29.56 8.47
N GLU A 418 24.81 30.89 8.49
CA GLU A 418 25.00 31.67 7.26
C GLU A 418 26.32 31.26 6.59
N PRO A 419 26.30 30.78 5.34
CA PRO A 419 27.50 30.33 4.65
C PRO A 419 28.40 31.53 4.31
N GLU A 420 29.72 31.33 4.39
CA GLU A 420 30.71 32.33 3.98
C GLU A 420 30.80 32.44 2.44
N LEU A 421 29.78 33.01 1.82
CA LEU A 421 29.69 33.19 0.36
C LEU A 421 30.39 34.45 -0.15
N GLY A 422 31.07 35.19 0.72
CA GLY A 422 31.87 36.37 0.38
C GLY A 422 31.06 37.62 0.00
N GLY A 423 29.83 37.76 0.49
CA GLY A 423 28.94 38.90 0.24
C GLY A 423 27.63 38.82 1.03
N SER A 424 26.70 39.74 0.78
CA SER A 424 25.36 39.73 1.39
C SER A 424 24.38 38.89 0.56
N TYR A 425 23.78 37.87 1.20
CA TYR A 425 22.82 36.97 0.58
C TYR A 425 21.50 36.94 1.35
N VAL A 426 20.42 36.70 0.63
CA VAL A 426 19.11 36.41 1.20
C VAL A 426 18.85 34.92 1.03
N GLY A 427 18.76 34.21 2.16
CA GLY A 427 18.49 32.78 2.21
C GLY A 427 17.01 32.50 2.39
N GLN A 428 16.43 31.66 1.52
CA GLN A 428 15.11 31.07 1.72
C GLN A 428 15.24 29.56 1.85
N ARG A 429 14.77 29.02 2.98
CA ARG A 429 14.78 27.59 3.26
C ARG A 429 13.58 26.90 2.60
N PHE A 430 13.85 25.76 1.99
CA PHE A 430 12.87 24.84 1.42
C PHE A 430 13.12 23.45 1.99
N ALA A 431 12.09 22.79 2.54
CA ALA A 431 12.21 21.37 2.80
C ALA A 431 12.22 20.65 1.45
N VAL A 432 13.08 19.68 1.23
CA VAL A 432 13.22 18.94 -0.04
C VAL A 432 12.58 17.58 0.09
N GLN A 433 12.96 16.87 1.15
CA GLN A 433 12.47 15.54 1.44
C GLN A 433 12.23 15.39 2.94
N LYS A 434 11.15 14.69 3.27
CA LYS A 434 10.81 14.32 4.65
C LYS A 434 10.84 12.82 4.77
N ASN A 435 11.50 12.33 5.81
CA ASN A 435 11.57 10.91 6.12
C ASN A 435 10.87 10.63 7.45
N TRP A 436 10.09 9.56 7.46
CA TRP A 436 9.37 9.11 8.65
C TRP A 436 9.49 7.60 8.77
N SER A 437 9.49 7.13 10.02
CA SER A 437 9.45 5.70 10.31
C SER A 437 8.45 5.39 11.42
N MET A 438 7.83 4.23 11.31
CA MET A 438 6.87 3.72 12.31
C MET A 438 7.47 3.63 13.72
N ASN A 439 8.79 3.48 13.82
CA ASN A 439 9.52 3.44 15.09
C ASN A 439 9.40 4.73 15.91
N GLN A 440 8.97 5.83 15.30
CA GLN A 440 8.69 7.10 15.98
C GLN A 440 7.35 7.13 16.71
N LEU A 441 6.46 6.15 16.47
CA LEU A 441 5.19 6.00 17.19
C LEU A 441 5.44 5.33 18.55
N THR A 442 5.89 6.11 19.54
CA THR A 442 6.25 5.59 20.86
C THR A 442 5.05 5.37 21.78
N ASN A 443 3.98 6.16 21.60
CA ASN A 443 2.82 6.16 22.50
C ASN A 443 1.53 5.71 21.80
N PHE A 444 0.63 5.07 22.55
CA PHE A 444 -0.70 4.68 22.05
C PHE A 444 -1.50 5.85 21.46
N ARG A 445 -1.35 7.05 22.04
CA ARG A 445 -1.96 8.28 21.53
C ARG A 445 -1.50 8.61 20.12
N ASP A 446 -0.19 8.60 19.89
CA ASP A 446 0.39 8.91 18.58
C ASP A 446 -0.02 7.85 17.57
N TRP A 447 -0.03 6.58 17.97
CA TRP A 447 -0.54 5.48 17.15
C TRP A 447 -2.02 5.68 16.78
N LEU A 448 -2.88 6.04 17.73
CA LEU A 448 -4.31 6.25 17.49
C LEU A 448 -4.58 7.49 16.62
N SER A 449 -3.87 8.59 16.86
CA SER A 449 -3.92 9.78 16.02
C SER A 449 -3.41 9.47 14.60
N TRP A 450 -2.35 8.69 14.48
CA TRP A 450 -1.78 8.35 13.18
C TRP A 450 -2.66 7.38 12.38
N ILE A 451 -3.25 6.36 13.01
CA ILE A 451 -4.10 5.40 12.29
C ILE A 451 -5.43 6.03 11.82
N THR A 452 -5.91 7.05 12.53
CA THR A 452 -7.22 7.68 12.23
C THR A 452 -7.10 8.93 11.36
N THR A 453 -6.10 9.78 11.60
CA THR A 453 -5.95 11.07 10.93
C THR A 453 -4.58 11.28 10.27
N ARG A 454 -3.68 10.29 10.30
CA ARG A 454 -2.31 10.39 9.76
C ARG A 454 -1.54 11.57 10.33
N THR A 455 -1.72 11.84 11.64
CA THR A 455 -1.04 12.92 12.36
C THR A 455 -0.24 12.36 13.53
N VAL A 456 0.95 12.92 13.78
CA VAL A 456 1.83 12.58 14.91
C VAL A 456 2.18 13.82 15.72
N THR A 457 2.36 13.69 17.04
CA THR A 457 2.69 14.85 17.91
C THR A 457 4.16 15.22 17.87
N THR A 458 5.05 14.24 17.67
CA THR A 458 6.49 14.45 17.49
C THR A 458 6.76 14.99 16.09
N ARG A 459 7.08 16.29 16.00
CA ARG A 459 7.38 16.98 14.74
C ARG A 459 8.79 16.75 14.18
N SER A 460 9.71 16.15 14.94
CA SER A 460 11.04 15.84 14.40
C SER A 460 10.96 14.62 13.48
N LEU A 461 10.52 14.88 12.25
CA LEU A 461 10.74 13.98 11.13
C LEU A 461 12.28 13.80 11.03
N SER A 462 12.74 12.55 11.11
CA SER A 462 14.17 12.27 11.20
C SER A 462 14.78 12.44 9.81
N GLY A 463 15.75 13.33 9.64
CA GLY A 463 16.42 13.51 8.35
C GLY A 463 15.59 14.30 7.33
N ASP A 464 14.95 15.39 7.79
CA ASP A 464 14.44 16.43 6.89
C ASP A 464 15.62 16.98 6.06
N GLN A 465 15.70 16.57 4.81
CA GLN A 465 16.61 17.20 3.85
C GLN A 465 16.02 18.56 3.54
N ALA A 466 16.74 19.62 3.91
CA ALA A 466 16.40 20.98 3.54
C ALA A 466 17.46 21.54 2.62
N ALA A 467 17.03 22.33 1.65
CA ALA A 467 17.92 23.15 0.85
C ALA A 467 17.61 24.62 1.14
N ILE A 468 18.65 25.44 1.23
CA ILE A 468 18.51 26.89 1.27
C ILE A 468 18.93 27.42 -0.09
N LEU A 469 18.03 28.19 -0.70
CA LEU A 469 18.34 29.01 -1.86
C LEU A 469 18.88 30.34 -1.35
N TRP A 470 20.16 30.60 -1.61
CA TRP A 470 20.82 31.86 -1.33
C TRP A 470 20.89 32.68 -2.61
N LEU A 471 20.24 33.84 -2.58
CA LEU A 471 20.29 34.84 -3.64
C LEU A 471 21.18 35.98 -3.20
N ARG A 472 22.14 36.37 -4.05
CA ARG A 472 22.91 37.59 -3.81
C ARG A 472 21.98 38.81 -3.84
N ILE A 473 22.24 39.80 -2.99
CA ILE A 473 21.27 40.89 -2.77
C ILE A 473 20.92 41.71 -4.02
N ASP A 474 21.88 41.86 -4.94
CA ASP A 474 21.70 42.52 -6.24
C ASP A 474 20.78 41.73 -7.19
N VAL A 475 20.85 40.40 -7.18
CA VAL A 475 19.94 39.52 -7.92
C VAL A 475 18.54 39.58 -7.32
N TYR A 476 18.46 39.56 -5.99
CA TYR A 476 17.20 39.66 -5.27
C TYR A 476 16.46 40.98 -5.54
N GLU A 477 17.20 42.10 -5.58
CA GLU A 477 16.68 43.43 -5.91
C GLU A 477 16.37 43.61 -7.41
N GLY A 478 16.80 42.66 -8.27
CA GLY A 478 16.55 42.70 -9.71
C GLY A 478 17.43 43.70 -10.46
N ILE A 479 18.65 43.94 -9.96
CA ILE A 479 19.62 44.80 -10.63
C ILE A 479 20.06 44.13 -11.95
N PRO A 480 19.99 44.82 -13.10
CA PRO A 480 20.42 44.27 -14.39
C PRO A 480 21.86 43.76 -14.38
N VAL A 481 22.13 42.67 -15.12
CA VAL A 481 23.44 41.99 -15.16
C VAL A 481 24.61 42.94 -15.47
N ASP A 482 24.39 43.94 -16.33
CA ASP A 482 25.38 44.96 -16.72
C ASP A 482 25.71 45.96 -15.61
N GLN A 483 24.86 46.08 -14.60
CA GLN A 483 25.00 47.01 -13.47
C GLN A 483 25.44 46.32 -12.17
N ARG A 484 25.59 44.99 -12.19
CA ARG A 484 26.07 44.22 -11.03
C ARG A 484 27.55 44.47 -10.78
N PRO A 485 28.01 44.50 -9.51
CA PRO A 485 29.44 44.54 -9.20
C PRO A 485 30.14 43.35 -9.85
N GLN A 486 31.06 43.62 -10.79
CA GLN A 486 31.84 42.56 -11.43
C GLN A 486 32.81 41.90 -10.44
N ARG A 487 33.02 40.59 -10.64
CA ARG A 487 33.72 39.65 -9.75
C ARG A 487 35.13 40.04 -9.31
#